data_AF-A0A2X3EK10-F1
#
_entry.id   AF-A0A2X3EK10-F1
#
_cell.length_a   1.000
_cell.length_b   1.000
_cell.length_c   1.000
_cell.angle_alpha   90.00
_cell.angle_beta   90.00
_cell.angle_gamma   90.00
#
_symmetry.space_group_name_H-M   'P 1'
#
loop_
_entity.id
_entity.type
_entity.pdbx_description
1 polymer ?
#
loop_
_entity_poly.entity_id
_entity_poly.type
_entity_poly.pdbx_seq_one_letter_code
_entity_poly.pdbx_strand_id
1 'polypeptide(L)'
;MARGRRVVALFIVAILGMSVVKKQFFPTSDRPEVLVEVQLPYGSSISQTSAAAAKIEHWLQRQPEAKIVTSYIGQGAPRFYLAMAPELPDPSFAKLVVLTDGQGAREALKRRLREAVANGLAPEARVRVTQLVFGPYSPYPVAWRVMGPDPHALLDIAERVKSVLAGQSADAHRQYRLGVRGYR
;
A
#
# COMPACT_ATOMS: atom_id res chain seq x y z
N MET A 1 -0.90 1.97 55.00
CA MET A 1 -1.02 0.78 54.12
C MET A 1 -1.88 0.96 52.86
N ALA A 2 -2.99 1.73 52.88
CA ALA A 2 -3.91 1.81 51.72
C ALA A 2 -3.33 2.45 50.44
N ARG A 3 -2.37 3.39 50.55
CA ARG A 3 -1.73 4.02 49.38
C ARG A 3 -0.86 3.05 48.58
N GLY A 4 -0.10 2.17 49.24
CA GLY A 4 0.78 1.21 48.57
C GLY A 4 0.00 0.21 47.70
N ARG A 5 -1.15 -0.29 48.19
CA ARG A 5 -2.01 -1.21 47.43
C ARG A 5 -2.57 -0.56 46.16
N ARG A 6 -2.90 0.74 46.19
CA ARG A 6 -3.37 1.48 45.01
C ARG A 6 -2.27 1.64 43.97
N VAL A 7 -1.05 1.96 44.39
CA VAL A 7 0.10 2.10 43.48
C VAL A 7 0.42 0.75 42.80
N VAL A 8 0.44 -0.34 43.57
CA VAL A 8 0.66 -1.69 43.01
C VAL A 8 -0.45 -2.08 42.04
N ALA A 9 -1.72 -1.81 42.38
CA ALA A 9 -2.84 -2.07 41.47
C ALA A 9 -2.73 -1.26 40.17
N LEU A 10 -2.40 0.04 40.26
CA LEU A 10 -2.21 0.89 39.09
C LEU A 10 -1.05 0.39 38.20
N PHE A 11 0.03 -0.08 38.83
CA PHE A 11 1.19 -0.62 38.14
C PHE A 11 0.87 -1.91 37.37
N ILE A 12 0.11 -2.84 37.99
CA ILE A 12 -0.34 -4.06 37.32
C ILE A 12 -1.27 -3.72 36.15
N VAL A 13 -2.20 -2.78 36.32
CA VAL A 13 -3.07 -2.30 35.24
C VAL A 13 -2.27 -1.70 34.10
N ALA A 14 -1.22 -0.92 34.38
CA ALA A 14 -0.34 -0.36 33.36
C ALA A 14 0.41 -1.45 32.57
N ILE A 15 0.93 -2.49 33.25
CA ILE A 15 1.60 -3.62 32.59
C ILE A 15 0.62 -4.38 31.68
N LEU A 16 -0.57 -4.71 32.19
CA LEU A 16 -1.59 -5.39 31.41
C LEU A 16 -2.05 -4.51 30.23
N GLY A 17 -2.22 -3.21 30.44
CA GLY A 17 -2.53 -2.24 29.39
C GLY A 17 -1.45 -2.12 28.32
N MET A 18 -0.18 -2.36 28.66
CA MET A 18 0.90 -2.34 27.68
C MET A 18 0.84 -3.53 26.71
N SER A 19 0.23 -4.66 27.11
CA SER A 19 0.09 -5.85 26.25
C SER A 19 -0.81 -5.63 25.04
N VAL A 20 -1.73 -4.67 25.10
CA VAL A 20 -2.68 -4.36 24.01
C VAL A 20 -2.19 -3.25 23.08
N VAL A 21 -1.07 -2.61 23.40
CA VAL A 21 -0.51 -1.54 22.57
C VAL A 21 0.07 -2.14 21.29
N LYS A 22 -0.48 -1.75 20.15
CA LYS A 22 0.03 -2.15 18.84
C LYS A 22 1.44 -1.59 18.64
N LYS A 23 2.38 -2.47 18.30
CA LYS A 23 3.77 -2.08 18.02
C LYS A 23 3.87 -1.66 16.55
N GLN A 24 4.28 -0.42 16.31
CA GLN A 24 4.53 0.11 14.98
C GLN A 24 5.97 0.64 14.92
N PHE A 25 6.73 0.20 13.91
CA PHE A 25 8.18 0.50 13.82
C PHE A 25 8.46 1.92 13.32
N PHE A 26 7.63 2.46 12.42
CA PHE A 26 7.72 3.83 11.92
C PHE A 26 6.35 4.53 11.94
N PRO A 27 6.24 5.79 12.39
CA PRO A 27 5.00 6.53 12.31
C PRO A 27 4.62 6.82 10.86
N THR A 28 3.32 6.89 10.59
CA THR A 28 2.80 7.37 9.30
C THR A 28 3.12 8.85 9.12
N SER A 29 3.39 9.30 7.90
CA SER A 29 3.56 10.73 7.63
C SER A 29 2.26 11.50 7.84
N ASP A 30 2.36 12.74 8.29
CA ASP A 30 1.31 13.77 8.36
C ASP A 30 1.02 14.41 6.99
N ARG A 31 1.84 14.09 5.99
CA ARG A 31 1.78 14.67 4.67
C ARG A 31 0.44 14.46 3.93
N PRO A 32 -0.04 15.47 3.19
CA PRO A 32 -1.38 15.43 2.58
C PRO A 32 -1.50 14.56 1.33
N GLU A 33 -0.42 13.97 0.79
CA GLU A 33 -0.51 13.24 -0.47
C GLU A 33 -1.01 11.79 -0.30
N VAL A 34 -1.95 11.39 -1.17
CA VAL A 34 -2.26 9.98 -1.47
C VAL A 34 -1.44 9.55 -2.68
N LEU A 35 -0.83 8.38 -2.60
CA LEU A 35 -0.17 7.74 -3.73
C LEU A 35 -1.07 6.64 -4.28
N VAL A 36 -1.29 6.66 -5.59
CA VAL A 36 -2.06 5.65 -6.30
C VAL A 36 -1.18 5.01 -7.36
N GLU A 37 -0.97 3.71 -7.24
CA GLU A 37 -0.24 2.92 -8.22
C GLU A 37 -1.22 2.10 -9.05
N VAL A 38 -1.06 2.13 -10.35
CA VAL A 38 -1.89 1.44 -11.33
C VAL A 38 -0.99 0.52 -12.13
N GLN A 39 -1.10 -0.79 -11.89
CA GLN A 39 -0.30 -1.79 -12.57
C GLN A 39 -1.19 -2.68 -13.45
N LEU A 40 -0.99 -2.63 -14.76
CA LEU A 40 -1.57 -3.57 -15.72
C LEU A 40 -0.70 -4.83 -15.83
N PRO A 41 -1.21 -5.90 -16.46
CA PRO A 41 -0.39 -7.06 -16.83
C PRO A 41 0.85 -6.64 -17.63
N TYR A 42 2.00 -7.25 -17.32
CA TYR A 42 3.23 -7.02 -18.07
C TYR A 42 3.02 -7.28 -19.57
N GLY A 43 3.57 -6.39 -20.41
CA GLY A 43 3.35 -6.41 -21.86
C GLY A 43 2.17 -5.57 -22.35
N SER A 44 1.37 -4.99 -21.44
CA SER A 44 0.33 -4.01 -21.82
C SER A 44 0.94 -2.76 -22.43
N SER A 45 0.25 -2.17 -23.41
CA SER A 45 0.72 -0.95 -24.07
C SER A 45 0.57 0.27 -23.18
N ILE A 46 1.41 1.29 -23.40
CA ILE A 46 1.30 2.56 -22.67
C ILE A 46 -0.06 3.23 -22.85
N SER A 47 -0.71 3.04 -24.00
CA SER A 47 -2.06 3.54 -24.27
C SER A 47 -3.11 2.85 -23.41
N GLN A 48 -3.00 1.54 -23.17
CA GLN A 48 -3.91 0.82 -22.26
C GLN A 48 -3.72 1.30 -20.81
N THR A 49 -2.47 1.47 -20.39
CA THR A 49 -2.15 2.01 -19.06
C THR A 49 -2.68 3.44 -18.88
N SER A 50 -2.51 4.29 -19.90
CA SER A 50 -3.05 5.64 -19.93
C SER A 50 -4.58 5.65 -19.78
N ALA A 51 -5.29 4.77 -20.50
CA ALA A 51 -6.73 4.65 -20.40
C ALA A 51 -7.19 4.22 -18.99
N ALA A 52 -6.50 3.25 -18.37
CA ALA A 52 -6.81 2.81 -17.01
C ALA A 52 -6.54 3.91 -15.97
N ALA A 53 -5.41 4.62 -16.10
CA ALA A 53 -5.08 5.75 -15.24
C ALA A 53 -6.10 6.89 -15.38
N ALA A 54 -6.54 7.19 -16.61
CA ALA A 54 -7.56 8.20 -16.88
C ALA A 54 -8.90 7.88 -16.20
N LYS A 55 -9.33 6.62 -16.14
CA LYS A 55 -10.55 6.22 -15.40
C LYS A 55 -10.45 6.60 -13.91
N ILE A 56 -9.29 6.33 -13.30
CA ILE A 56 -9.03 6.63 -11.89
C ILE A 56 -8.95 8.14 -11.69
N GLU A 57 -8.27 8.86 -12.58
CA GLU A 57 -8.17 10.32 -12.56
C GLU A 57 -9.55 11.00 -12.63
N HIS A 58 -10.41 10.60 -13.57
CA HIS A 58 -11.77 11.12 -13.69
C HIS A 58 -12.63 10.81 -12.46
N TRP A 59 -12.39 9.67 -11.80
CA TRP A 59 -13.04 9.37 -10.54
C TRP A 59 -12.53 10.28 -9.41
N LEU A 60 -11.22 10.49 -9.31
CA LEU A 60 -10.56 11.33 -8.32
C LEU A 60 -11.01 12.79 -8.42
N GLN A 61 -11.13 13.34 -9.63
CA GLN A 61 -11.56 14.73 -9.87
C GLN A 61 -12.98 15.03 -9.35
N ARG A 62 -13.81 14.00 -9.12
CA ARG A 62 -15.16 14.14 -8.55
C ARG A 62 -15.19 14.02 -7.03
N GLN A 63 -14.05 13.76 -6.38
CA GLN A 63 -13.98 13.61 -4.94
C GLN A 63 -13.70 14.96 -4.27
N PRO A 64 -14.46 15.34 -3.23
CA PRO A 64 -14.22 16.60 -2.51
C PRO A 64 -12.85 16.65 -1.82
N GLU A 65 -12.25 15.50 -1.51
CA GLU A 65 -10.95 15.39 -0.86
C GLU A 65 -9.76 15.66 -1.80
N ALA A 66 -9.93 15.45 -3.11
CA ALA A 66 -8.85 15.54 -4.10
C ALA A 66 -8.71 16.99 -4.62
N LYS A 67 -7.59 17.64 -4.33
CA LYS A 67 -7.32 19.03 -4.76
C LYS A 67 -6.55 19.09 -6.07
N ILE A 68 -5.45 18.33 -6.14
CA ILE A 68 -4.58 18.26 -7.33
C ILE A 68 -4.31 16.80 -7.59
N VAL A 69 -4.51 16.36 -8.83
CA VAL A 69 -4.19 15.01 -9.29
C VAL A 69 -3.13 15.14 -10.37
N THR A 70 -1.97 14.54 -10.12
CA THR A 70 -0.87 14.50 -11.10
C THR A 70 -0.59 13.06 -11.48
N SER A 71 -0.75 12.74 -12.76
CA SER A 71 -0.58 11.40 -13.32
C SER A 71 0.77 11.27 -14.03
N TYR A 72 1.54 10.24 -13.68
CA TYR A 72 2.77 9.83 -14.36
C TYR A 72 2.52 8.48 -15.02
N ILE A 73 2.57 8.44 -16.36
CA ILE A 73 2.28 7.24 -17.15
C ILE A 73 3.57 6.66 -17.70
N GLY A 74 3.74 5.34 -17.57
CA GLY A 74 4.90 4.62 -18.08
C GLY A 74 6.11 4.63 -17.14
N GLN A 75 6.03 5.29 -15.97
CA GLN A 75 7.08 5.35 -14.95
C GLN A 75 6.55 5.95 -13.64
N GLY A 76 7.37 5.93 -12.59
CA GLY A 76 7.06 6.59 -11.32
C GLY A 76 7.13 8.10 -11.37
N ALA A 77 6.60 8.75 -10.32
CA ALA A 77 6.79 10.17 -10.10
C ALA A 77 8.29 10.49 -9.85
N PRO A 78 8.78 11.68 -10.26
CA PRO A 78 10.11 12.12 -9.89
C PRO A 78 10.24 12.16 -8.36
N ARG A 79 11.46 12.01 -7.84
CA ARG A 79 11.67 12.06 -6.39
C ARG A 79 11.39 13.46 -5.87
N PHE A 80 10.30 13.62 -5.12
CA PHE A 80 9.95 14.86 -4.40
C PHE A 80 9.95 14.69 -2.86
N TYR A 81 10.15 13.46 -2.38
CA TYR A 81 10.28 13.13 -0.97
C TYR A 81 11.49 12.22 -0.76
N LEU A 82 12.33 12.53 0.24
CA LEU A 82 13.63 11.88 0.47
C LEU A 82 13.50 10.36 0.60
N ALA A 83 12.50 9.89 1.34
CA ALA A 83 12.24 8.47 1.55
C ALA A 83 11.40 7.83 0.44
N MET A 84 11.18 8.51 -0.70
CA MET A 84 10.53 7.92 -1.86
C MET A 84 11.58 7.49 -2.91
N ALA A 85 11.41 6.30 -3.45
CA ALA A 85 12.15 5.83 -4.62
C ALA A 85 11.25 5.88 -5.86
N PRO A 86 11.63 6.61 -6.92
CA PRO A 86 10.92 6.56 -8.20
C PRO A 86 10.93 5.15 -8.78
N GLU A 87 9.79 4.72 -9.31
CA GLU A 87 9.71 3.50 -10.10
C GLU A 87 10.40 3.67 -11.46
N LEU A 88 11.06 2.61 -11.91
CA LEU A 88 11.72 2.57 -13.22
C LEU A 88 10.69 2.67 -14.36
N PRO A 89 11.12 3.03 -15.58
CA PRO A 89 10.28 2.98 -16.75
C PRO A 89 9.64 1.60 -16.97
N ASP A 90 8.31 1.58 -17.04
CA ASP A 90 7.46 0.41 -17.29
C ASP A 90 6.16 0.88 -17.99
N PRO A 91 5.97 0.59 -19.30
CA PRO A 91 4.76 0.96 -20.04
C PRO A 91 3.45 0.45 -19.43
N SER A 92 3.50 -0.61 -18.63
CA SER A 92 2.34 -1.21 -17.95
C SER A 92 2.02 -0.59 -16.59
N PHE A 93 2.75 0.46 -16.19
CA PHE A 93 2.64 1.11 -14.89
C PHE A 93 2.27 2.60 -15.00
N ALA A 94 1.46 3.07 -14.05
CA ALA A 94 1.26 4.49 -13.80
C ALA A 94 1.23 4.80 -12.30
N LYS A 95 1.68 6.00 -11.95
CA LYS A 95 1.60 6.55 -10.59
C LYS A 95 0.83 7.86 -10.61
N LEU A 96 -0.21 7.96 -9.79
CA LEU A 96 -0.91 9.21 -9.53
C LEU A 96 -0.54 9.71 -8.13
N VAL A 97 -0.25 11.00 -8.03
CA VAL A 97 -0.02 11.70 -6.76
C VAL A 97 -1.20 12.64 -6.56
N VAL A 98 -1.93 12.47 -5.47
CA VAL A 98 -3.14 13.25 -5.17
C VAL A 98 -2.91 14.08 -3.93
N LEU A 99 -2.96 15.41 -4.06
CA LEU A 99 -2.91 16.33 -2.93
C LEU A 99 -4.29 16.44 -2.29
N THR A 100 -4.38 16.29 -0.96
CA THR A 100 -5.62 16.48 -0.19
C THR A 100 -5.51 17.60 0.84
N ASP A 101 -6.62 17.94 1.49
CA ASP A 101 -6.70 18.95 2.55
C ASP A 101 -6.25 18.39 3.92
N GLY A 102 -5.03 17.84 3.98
CA GLY A 102 -4.44 17.25 5.18
C GLY A 102 -4.82 15.78 5.47
N GLN A 103 -4.43 15.29 6.65
CA GLN A 103 -4.49 13.88 7.02
C GLN A 103 -5.92 13.30 7.01
N GLY A 104 -6.91 14.04 7.51
CA GLY A 104 -8.29 13.56 7.56
C GLY A 104 -8.87 13.29 6.17
N ALA A 105 -8.71 14.25 5.25
CA ALA A 105 -9.11 14.13 3.86
C ALA A 105 -8.35 13.00 3.14
N ARG A 106 -7.05 12.86 3.41
CA ARG A 106 -6.22 11.77 2.89
C ARG A 106 -6.77 10.39 3.27
N GLU A 107 -7.08 10.17 4.54
CA GLU A 107 -7.62 8.89 5.00
C GLU A 107 -9.02 8.61 4.46
N ALA A 108 -9.87 9.64 4.34
CA ALA A 108 -11.18 9.51 3.71
C ALA A 108 -11.05 9.11 2.22
N LEU A 109 -10.19 9.81 1.46
CA LEU A 109 -9.94 9.52 0.05
C LEU A 109 -9.37 8.11 -0.14
N LYS A 110 -8.42 7.69 0.71
CA LYS A 110 -7.85 6.34 0.66
C LYS A 110 -8.92 5.26 0.81
N ARG A 111 -9.85 5.42 1.75
CA ARG A 111 -10.97 4.47 1.95
C ARG A 111 -11.92 4.48 0.75
N ARG A 112 -12.36 5.66 0.31
CA ARG A 112 -13.28 5.77 -0.84
C ARG A 112 -12.71 5.19 -2.13
N LEU A 113 -11.43 5.47 -2.43
CA LEU A 113 -10.79 4.95 -3.64
C LEU A 113 -10.67 3.43 -3.58
N ARG A 114 -10.34 2.89 -2.42
CA ARG A 114 -10.28 1.44 -2.18
C ARG A 114 -11.63 0.76 -2.39
N GLU A 115 -12.71 1.35 -1.86
CA GLU A 115 -14.07 0.89 -2.07
C GLU A 115 -14.47 0.97 -3.55
N ALA A 116 -14.14 2.08 -4.23
CA ALA A 116 -14.42 2.25 -5.65
C ALA A 116 -13.69 1.20 -6.52
N VAL A 117 -12.42 0.92 -6.22
CA VAL A 117 -11.65 -0.15 -6.89
C VAL A 117 -12.26 -1.52 -6.64
N ALA A 118 -12.67 -1.81 -5.39
CA ALA A 118 -13.34 -3.06 -5.05
C ALA A 118 -14.68 -3.21 -5.80
N ASN A 119 -15.37 -2.09 -6.05
CA ASN A 119 -16.62 -2.03 -6.80
C ASN A 119 -16.43 -1.93 -8.32
N GLY A 120 -15.22 -2.18 -8.84
CA GLY A 120 -14.96 -2.27 -10.28
C GLY A 120 -14.46 -0.99 -10.94
N LEU A 121 -13.86 -0.05 -10.21
CA LEU A 121 -13.08 1.03 -10.82
C LEU A 121 -11.77 0.47 -11.39
N ALA A 122 -11.58 0.60 -12.71
CA ALA A 122 -10.41 0.11 -13.46
C ALA A 122 -10.09 -1.38 -13.21
N PRO A 123 -11.03 -2.31 -13.49
CA PRO A 123 -10.90 -3.73 -13.17
C PRO A 123 -9.75 -4.42 -13.93
N GLU A 124 -9.30 -3.84 -15.04
CA GLU A 124 -8.15 -4.32 -15.81
C GLU A 124 -6.80 -4.11 -15.10
N ALA A 125 -6.77 -3.27 -14.06
CA ALA A 125 -5.54 -2.87 -13.39
C ALA A 125 -5.54 -3.28 -11.91
N ARG A 126 -4.36 -3.66 -11.42
CA ARG A 126 -4.11 -3.73 -9.98
C ARG A 126 -3.86 -2.32 -9.46
N VAL A 127 -4.84 -1.78 -8.75
CA VAL A 127 -4.72 -0.45 -8.11
C VAL A 127 -4.28 -0.60 -6.66
N ARG A 128 -3.24 0.14 -6.27
CA ARG A 128 -2.79 0.22 -4.88
C ARG A 128 -2.89 1.66 -4.38
N VAL A 129 -3.48 1.81 -3.20
CA VAL A 129 -3.69 3.12 -2.57
C VAL A 129 -2.86 3.19 -1.29
N THR A 130 -1.79 3.97 -1.35
CA THR A 130 -0.77 4.11 -0.30
C THR A 130 -0.58 5.59 0.08
N GLN A 131 0.35 5.83 0.99
CA GLN A 131 0.74 7.15 1.45
C GLN A 131 2.25 7.15 1.70
N LEU A 132 2.81 8.34 1.87
CA LEU A 132 4.18 8.47 2.34
C LEU A 132 4.30 8.04 3.82
N VAL A 133 5.44 7.42 4.13
CA VAL A 133 5.83 6.99 5.48
C VAL A 133 7.19 7.58 5.82
N PHE A 134 7.43 7.85 7.10
CA PHE A 134 8.76 8.21 7.56
C PHE A 134 9.64 6.95 7.65
N GLY A 135 10.92 7.06 7.31
CA GLY A 135 11.87 5.96 7.38
C GLY A 135 12.20 5.34 6.02
N PRO A 136 12.99 4.24 5.98
CA PRO A 136 13.40 3.59 4.75
C PRO A 136 12.18 3.16 3.93
N TYR A 137 12.20 3.48 2.63
CA TYR A 137 11.14 3.11 1.70
C TYR A 137 10.94 1.59 1.69
N SER A 138 9.77 1.12 2.12
CA SER A 138 9.30 -0.22 1.80
C SER A 138 8.04 -0.09 0.93
N PRO A 139 8.10 -0.55 -0.34
CA PRO A 139 6.94 -0.47 -1.22
C PRO A 139 5.78 -1.35 -0.73
N TYR A 140 6.02 -2.33 0.15
CA TYR A 140 5.01 -3.23 0.71
C TYR A 140 5.23 -3.40 2.22
N PRO A 141 4.20 -3.22 3.08
CA PRO A 141 4.34 -3.39 4.53
C PRO A 141 4.71 -4.83 4.93
N VAL A 142 4.24 -5.82 4.17
CA VAL A 142 4.59 -7.22 4.35
C VAL A 142 5.02 -7.81 3.01
N ALA A 143 6.14 -8.51 3.00
CA ALA A 143 6.63 -9.22 1.83
C ALA A 143 7.15 -10.60 2.23
N TRP A 144 6.85 -11.58 1.39
CA TRP A 144 7.36 -12.94 1.53
C TRP A 144 8.28 -13.24 0.36
N ARG A 145 9.29 -14.06 0.61
CA ARG A 145 10.25 -14.46 -0.41
C ARG A 145 10.49 -15.95 -0.32
N VAL A 146 10.21 -16.64 -1.43
CA VAL A 146 10.51 -18.06 -1.60
C VAL A 146 11.83 -18.17 -2.36
N MET A 147 12.80 -18.89 -1.80
CA MET A 147 14.14 -19.04 -2.35
C MET A 147 14.55 -20.51 -2.37
N GLY A 148 15.25 -20.92 -3.42
CA GLY A 148 15.69 -22.29 -3.61
C GLY A 148 16.30 -22.51 -5.00
N PRO A 149 16.82 -23.72 -5.28
CA PRO A 149 17.50 -24.00 -6.53
C PRO A 149 16.57 -24.36 -7.69
N ASP A 150 15.39 -24.93 -7.42
CA ASP A 150 14.46 -25.41 -8.45
C ASP A 150 13.33 -24.39 -8.74
N PRO A 151 13.28 -23.76 -9.92
CA PRO A 151 12.24 -22.81 -10.29
C PRO A 151 10.81 -23.39 -10.24
N HIS A 152 10.62 -24.67 -10.57
CA HIS A 152 9.28 -25.28 -10.59
C HIS A 152 8.73 -25.44 -9.18
N ALA A 153 9.51 -26.04 -8.27
CA ALA A 153 9.13 -26.14 -6.87
C ALA A 153 8.87 -24.76 -6.23
N LEU A 154 9.65 -23.74 -6.61
CA LEU A 154 9.45 -22.38 -6.09
C LEU A 154 8.10 -21.77 -6.50
N LEU A 155 7.65 -21.99 -7.73
CA LEU A 155 6.34 -21.53 -8.20
C LEU A 155 5.21 -22.24 -7.43
N ASP A 156 5.31 -23.55 -7.23
CA ASP A 156 4.31 -24.31 -6.48
C ASP A 156 4.22 -23.89 -5.01
N ILE A 157 5.37 -23.62 -4.38
CA ILE A 157 5.40 -23.10 -3.01
C ILE A 157 4.82 -21.68 -2.98
N ALA A 158 5.15 -20.85 -3.97
CA ALA A 158 4.63 -19.49 -4.04
C ALA A 158 3.09 -19.47 -4.16
N GLU A 159 2.51 -20.32 -5.00
CA GLU A 159 1.05 -20.44 -5.12
C GLU A 159 0.40 -20.94 -3.82
N ARG A 160 1.02 -21.91 -3.12
CA ARG A 160 0.56 -22.36 -1.80
C ARG A 160 0.61 -21.24 -0.75
N VAL A 161 1.66 -20.43 -0.75
CA VAL A 161 1.73 -19.26 0.15
C VAL A 161 0.63 -18.26 -0.18
N LYS A 162 0.39 -17.97 -1.48
CA LYS A 162 -0.71 -17.07 -1.89
C LYS A 162 -2.07 -17.57 -1.43
N SER A 163 -2.34 -18.87 -1.55
CA SER A 163 -3.64 -19.44 -1.20
C SER A 163 -3.92 -19.36 0.31
N VAL A 164 -2.93 -19.65 1.15
CA VAL A 164 -3.04 -19.51 2.61
C VAL A 164 -3.30 -18.06 3.01
N LEU A 165 -2.55 -17.12 2.41
CA LEU A 165 -2.70 -15.70 2.72
C LEU A 165 -4.05 -15.15 2.28
N ALA A 166 -4.57 -15.59 1.14
CA ALA A 166 -5.89 -15.21 0.66
C ALA A 166 -7.02 -15.65 1.61
N GLY A 167 -6.83 -16.75 2.34
CA GLY A 167 -7.80 -17.26 3.33
C GLY A 167 -7.78 -16.56 4.69
N GLN A 168 -6.76 -15.74 4.99
CA GLN A 168 -6.55 -15.14 6.32
C GLN A 168 -6.64 -13.61 6.36
N SER A 169 -6.51 -12.92 5.23
CA SER A 169 -6.42 -11.46 5.22
C SER A 169 -7.79 -10.77 5.30
N ALA A 170 -8.11 -10.19 6.45
CA ALA A 170 -9.20 -9.21 6.62
C ALA A 170 -8.91 -7.86 5.92
N ASP A 171 -7.70 -7.67 5.40
CA ASP A 171 -7.35 -6.53 4.55
C ASP A 171 -7.64 -6.87 3.08
N ALA A 172 -8.82 -6.47 2.61
CA ALA A 172 -9.29 -6.63 1.23
C ALA A 172 -8.38 -5.95 0.15
N HIS A 173 -7.28 -5.31 0.56
CA HIS A 173 -6.29 -4.74 -0.32
C HIS A 173 -4.98 -5.49 -0.17
N ARG A 174 -4.64 -6.30 -1.17
CA ARG A 174 -3.39 -7.07 -1.31
C ARG A 174 -2.17 -6.15 -1.29
N GLN A 175 -1.81 -5.63 -0.12
CA GLN A 175 -0.63 -4.82 0.11
C GLN A 175 0.57 -5.69 0.46
N TYR A 176 0.70 -6.84 -0.21
CA TYR A 176 1.85 -7.72 -0.05
C TYR A 176 2.51 -8.06 -1.38
N ARG A 177 3.82 -8.33 -1.30
CA ARG A 177 4.61 -8.83 -2.43
C ARG A 177 5.10 -10.23 -2.12
N LEU A 178 4.87 -11.17 -3.04
CA LEU A 178 5.52 -12.47 -3.04
C LEU A 178 6.61 -12.48 -4.11
N GLY A 179 7.85 -12.65 -3.69
CA GLY A 179 8.99 -12.82 -4.59
C GLY A 179 9.42 -14.27 -4.69
N VAL A 180 9.68 -14.74 -5.91
CA VAL A 180 10.36 -16.00 -6.17
C VAL A 180 11.76 -15.67 -6.67
N ARG A 181 12.80 -16.25 -6.05
CA ARG A 181 14.17 -16.12 -6.56
C ARG A 181 14.87 -17.46 -6.58
N GLY A 182 15.15 -17.93 -7.79
CA GLY A 182 16.08 -19.04 -8.02
C GLY A 182 17.52 -18.59 -7.79
N TYR A 183 18.33 -19.47 -7.25
CA TYR A 183 19.79 -19.33 -7.23
C TYR A 183 20.41 -20.57 -7.86
N ARG A 184 21.54 -20.38 -8.53
CA ARG A 184 22.37 -21.50 -8.99
C ARG A 184 23.24 -21.98 -7.84
#